data_AF-A0A3P7M944-F1
#
_entry.id   AF-A0A3P7M944-F1
#
_cell.length_a   1.000
_cell.length_b   1.000
_cell.length_c   1.000
_cell.angle_alpha   90.00
_cell.angle_beta   90.00
_cell.angle_gamma   90.00
#
_symmetry.space_group_name_H-M   'P 1'
#
loop_
_entity.id
_entity.type
_entity.pdbx_description
1 polymer ?
#
loop_
_entity_poly.entity_id
_entity_poly.type
_entity_poly.pdbx_seq_one_letter_code
_entity_poly.pdbx_strand_id
1 'polypeptide(L)'
;MITTCYGGRNRKIGIALAETEKPVSVLEGELLGGQSAQGVLTAAEVHSMLSSKKLDHQFPIFTTIHMICQRQAPADVLISCLRNHPEHN
;
A
#
# COMPACT_ATOMS: atom_id res chain seq x y z
N MET A 1 -7.60 -3.03 -14.28
CA MET A 1 -6.73 -4.23 -14.28
C MET A 1 -7.17 -5.17 -13.16
N ILE A 2 -7.85 -6.27 -13.49
CA ILE A 2 -8.24 -7.28 -12.49
C ILE A 2 -7.07 -8.23 -12.22
N THR A 3 -6.37 -8.66 -13.27
CA THR A 3 -5.30 -9.67 -13.19
C THR A 3 -4.16 -9.28 -12.23
N THR A 4 -3.84 -7.98 -12.12
CA THR A 4 -2.78 -7.47 -11.23
C THR A 4 -3.12 -7.62 -9.74
N CYS A 5 -4.41 -7.63 -9.39
CA CYS A 5 -4.86 -7.88 -8.02
C CYS A 5 -4.86 -9.38 -7.69
N TYR A 6 -4.97 -10.24 -8.71
CA TYR A 6 -4.90 -11.71 -8.57
C TYR A 6 -3.47 -12.26 -8.70
N GLY A 7 -2.56 -11.54 -9.34
CA GLY A 7 -1.17 -11.96 -9.51
C GLY A 7 -0.22 -10.82 -9.82
N GLY A 8 1.06 -11.02 -9.50
CA GLY A 8 2.14 -10.06 -9.78
C GLY A 8 2.90 -9.60 -8.54
N ARG A 9 3.94 -8.80 -8.78
CA ARG A 9 4.91 -8.36 -7.77
C ARG A 9 4.26 -7.54 -6.65
N ASN A 10 3.37 -6.61 -7.00
CA ASN A 10 2.64 -5.80 -6.02
C ASN A 10 1.77 -6.66 -5.10
N ARG A 11 1.04 -7.65 -5.62
CA ARG A 11 0.26 -8.58 -4.81
C ARG A 11 1.16 -9.39 -3.86
N LYS A 12 2.29 -9.90 -4.36
CA LYS A 12 3.22 -10.70 -3.55
C LYS A 12 3.78 -9.89 -2.37
N ILE A 13 4.17 -8.63 -2.62
CA ILE A 13 4.60 -7.71 -1.55
C ILE A 13 3.45 -7.36 -0.61
N GLY A 14 2.25 -7.07 -1.13
CA GLY A 14 1.07 -6.75 -0.32
C GLY A 14 0.69 -7.86 0.67
N ILE A 15 0.75 -9.13 0.23
CA ILE A 15 0.54 -10.28 1.11
C ILE A 15 1.61 -10.35 2.20
N ALA A 16 2.88 -10.22 1.82
CA ALA A 16 3.99 -10.29 2.78
C ALA A 16 3.99 -9.11 3.79
N LEU A 17 3.50 -7.94 3.38
CA LEU A 17 3.27 -6.80 4.27
C LEU A 17 2.19 -7.09 5.31
N ALA A 18 1.17 -7.89 4.97
CA ALA A 18 0.11 -8.29 5.88
C ALA A 18 0.50 -9.44 6.81
N GLU A 19 1.39 -10.33 6.38
CA GLU A 19 1.77 -11.54 7.12
C GLU A 19 3.03 -11.38 7.98
N THR A 20 3.82 -10.33 7.74
CA THR A 20 5.11 -10.11 8.42
C THR A 20 5.29 -8.65 8.81
N GLU A 21 6.26 -8.36 9.68
CA GLU A 21 6.69 -6.99 10.03
C GLU A 21 7.99 -6.55 9.32
N LYS A 22 8.44 -7.30 8.31
CA LYS A 22 9.69 -6.99 7.60
C LYS A 22 9.56 -5.70 6.77
N PRO A 23 10.60 -4.87 6.68
CA PRO A 23 10.57 -3.70 5.80
C PRO A 23 10.47 -4.11 4.32
N VAL A 24 9.89 -3.25 3.48
CA VAL A 24 9.70 -3.52 2.04
C VAL A 24 10.99 -3.92 1.35
N SER A 25 12.11 -3.25 1.65
CA SER A 25 13.42 -3.53 1.03
C SER A 25 13.87 -4.98 1.24
N VAL A 26 13.63 -5.54 2.42
CA VAL A 26 13.93 -6.95 2.73
C VAL A 26 12.98 -7.86 1.96
N LEU A 27 11.69 -7.53 1.94
CA LEU A 27 10.68 -8.31 1.22
C LEU A 27 10.93 -8.33 -0.30
N GLU A 28 11.35 -7.23 -0.90
CA GLU A 28 11.71 -7.17 -2.32
C GLU A 28 12.95 -8.03 -2.62
N GLY A 29 13.95 -8.01 -1.73
CA GLY A 29 15.12 -8.90 -1.82
C GLY A 29 14.73 -10.38 -1.79
N GLU A 30 13.94 -10.78 -0.78
CA GLU A 30 13.55 -12.18 -0.55
C GLU A 30 12.56 -12.70 -1.59
N LEU A 31 11.57 -11.89 -1.97
CA LEU A 31 10.41 -12.36 -2.74
C LEU A 31 10.51 -12.03 -4.22
N LEU A 32 11.22 -10.98 -4.59
CA LEU A 32 11.30 -10.47 -5.96
C LEU A 32 12.72 -10.57 -6.55
N GLY A 33 13.68 -11.14 -5.82
CA GLY A 33 15.06 -11.25 -6.26
C GLY A 33 15.71 -9.88 -6.48
N GLY A 34 15.36 -8.88 -5.66
CA GLY A 34 15.86 -7.51 -5.77
C GLY A 34 15.16 -6.63 -6.80
N GLN A 35 14.13 -7.14 -7.51
CA GLN A 35 13.27 -6.29 -8.31
C GLN A 35 12.30 -5.51 -7.44
N SER A 36 11.97 -4.28 -7.85
CA SER A 36 11.02 -3.45 -7.10
C SER A 36 9.55 -3.69 -7.48
N ALA A 37 8.68 -3.63 -6.47
CA ALA A 37 7.25 -3.51 -6.65
C ALA A 37 6.87 -2.04 -6.81
N GLN A 38 6.66 -1.61 -8.06
CA GLN A 38 6.35 -0.22 -8.41
C GLN A 38 5.17 0.38 -7.61
N GLY A 39 4.21 -0.44 -7.18
CA GLY A 39 3.09 0.01 -6.35
C GLY A 39 3.53 0.68 -5.04
N VAL A 40 4.65 0.27 -4.44
CA VAL A 40 5.17 0.88 -3.22
C VAL A 40 5.68 2.30 -3.50
N LEU A 41 6.46 2.47 -4.58
CA LEU A 41 6.98 3.77 -5.01
C LEU A 41 5.85 4.72 -5.40
N THR A 42 4.90 4.21 -6.19
CA THR A 42 3.73 4.98 -6.60
C THR A 42 2.87 5.39 -5.39
N ALA A 43 2.70 4.54 -4.38
CA ALA A 43 1.96 4.91 -3.18
C ALA A 43 2.62 6.09 -2.44
N ALA A 44 3.95 6.15 -2.39
CA ALA A 44 4.68 7.28 -1.80
C ALA A 44 4.50 8.58 -2.61
N GLU A 45 4.61 8.51 -3.93
CA GLU A 45 4.43 9.67 -4.81
C GLU A 45 2.99 10.20 -4.75
N VAL A 46 1.99 9.30 -4.79
CA VAL A 46 0.58 9.67 -4.70
C VAL A 46 0.28 10.30 -3.35
N HIS A 47 0.74 9.70 -2.24
CA HIS A 47 0.53 10.27 -0.92
C HIS A 47 1.16 11.67 -0.79
N SER A 48 2.41 11.84 -1.25
CA SER A 48 3.09 13.15 -1.26
C SER A 48 2.30 14.20 -2.05
N MET A 49 1.82 13.84 -3.24
CA MET A 49 1.00 14.71 -4.08
C MET A 49 -0.33 15.10 -3.39
N LEU A 50 -1.03 14.13 -2.81
CA LEU A 50 -2.30 14.37 -2.10
C LEU A 50 -2.11 15.25 -0.87
N SER A 51 -1.10 14.97 -0.06
CA SER A 51 -0.76 15.76 1.13
C SER A 51 -0.40 17.21 0.78
N SER A 52 0.33 17.44 -0.32
CA SER A 52 0.64 18.79 -0.80
C SER A 52 -0.61 19.61 -1.15
N LYS A 53 -1.70 18.93 -1.52
CA LYS A 53 -2.99 19.53 -1.88
C LYS A 53 -4.02 19.46 -0.74
N LYS A 54 -3.68 18.86 0.41
CA LYS A 54 -4.59 18.57 1.52
C LYS A 54 -5.80 17.72 1.10
N LEU A 55 -5.60 16.78 0.18
CA LEU A 55 -6.63 15.89 -0.36
C LEU A 55 -6.52 14.45 0.15
N ASP A 56 -5.55 14.17 1.02
CA ASP A 56 -5.28 12.87 1.63
C ASP A 56 -6.51 12.25 2.30
N HIS A 57 -7.36 13.06 2.92
CA HIS A 57 -8.62 12.63 3.54
C HIS A 57 -9.68 12.15 2.53
N GLN A 58 -9.64 12.62 1.28
CA GLN A 58 -10.57 12.20 0.23
C GLN A 58 -10.15 10.87 -0.40
N PHE A 59 -8.88 10.51 -0.29
CA PHE A 59 -8.32 9.28 -0.86
C PHE A 59 -7.66 8.41 0.21
N PRO A 60 -8.43 7.97 1.23
CA PRO A 60 -7.88 7.33 2.41
C PRO A 60 -7.22 5.98 2.10
N ILE A 61 -7.62 5.29 1.03
CA ILE A 61 -7.01 4.01 0.60
C ILE A 61 -5.55 4.22 0.18
N PHE A 62 -5.24 5.24 -0.63
CA PHE A 62 -3.86 5.49 -1.07
C PHE A 62 -2.96 5.89 0.09
N THR A 63 -3.47 6.74 0.98
CA THR A 63 -2.76 7.12 2.21
C THR A 63 -2.51 5.90 3.11
N THR A 64 -3.53 5.08 3.36
CA THR A 64 -3.41 3.89 4.21
C THR A 64 -2.39 2.88 3.65
N ILE A 65 -2.42 2.62 2.33
CA ILE A 65 -1.45 1.75 1.67
C ILE A 65 -0.03 2.29 1.84
N HIS A 66 0.18 3.60 1.65
CA HIS A 66 1.48 4.22 1.88
C HIS A 66 1.97 4.00 3.32
N MET A 67 1.11 4.26 4.32
CA MET A 67 1.45 4.07 5.74
C MET A 67 1.81 2.62 6.06
N ILE A 68 1.10 1.64 5.48
CA ILE A 68 1.42 0.22 5.62
C ILE A 68 2.78 -0.10 5.00
N CYS A 69 3.06 0.38 3.79
CA CYS A 69 4.37 0.20 3.14
C CYS A 69 5.52 0.81 3.95
N GLN A 70 5.28 1.90 4.69
CA GLN A 70 6.26 2.55 5.58
C GLN A 70 6.33 1.91 6.97
N ARG A 71 5.55 0.85 7.26
CA ARG A 71 5.43 0.25 8.60
C ARG A 71 4.98 1.23 9.69
N GLN A 72 4.20 2.24 9.30
CA GLN A 72 3.61 3.21 10.20
C GLN A 72 2.18 2.85 10.60
N ALA A 73 1.57 1.88 9.91
CA ALA A 73 0.26 1.32 10.24
C ALA A 73 0.24 -0.19 9.97
N PRO A 74 -0.47 -0.98 10.78
CA PRO A 74 -0.68 -2.40 10.51
C PRO A 74 -1.63 -2.59 9.32
N ALA A 75 -1.51 -3.74 8.64
CA ALA A 75 -2.25 -4.01 7.40
C ALA A 75 -3.77 -4.13 7.60
N ASP A 76 -4.23 -4.54 8.79
CA ASP A 76 -5.64 -4.72 9.13
C ASP A 76 -6.43 -3.39 9.16
N VAL A 77 -5.76 -2.26 9.37
CA VAL A 77 -6.35 -0.92 9.28
C VAL A 77 -6.95 -0.67 7.89
N LEU A 78 -6.46 -1.32 6.84
CA LEU A 78 -7.06 -1.24 5.50
C LEU A 78 -8.52 -1.67 5.49
N ILE A 79 -8.91 -2.68 6.29
CA ILE A 79 -10.31 -3.14 6.37
C ILE A 79 -11.19 -2.06 7.00
N SER A 80 -10.72 -1.43 8.07
CA SER A 80 -11.41 -0.30 8.71
C SER A 80 -11.52 0.91 7.77
N CYS A 81 -10.47 1.19 6.99
CA CYS A 81 -10.47 2.23 5.96
C CYS A 81 -11.55 1.97 4.90
N LEU A 82 -11.70 0.73 4.44
CA LEU A 82 -12.72 0.36 3.45
C LEU A 82 -14.14 0.49 4.00
N ARG A 83 -14.37 0.07 5.25
CA ARG A 83 -15.70 0.18 5.90
C ARG A 83 -16.19 1.61 6.04
N ASN A 84 -15.27 2.55 6.25
CA ASN A 84 -15.57 3.97 6.48
C ASN A 84 -15.26 4.85 5.26
N HIS A 85 -15.21 4.25 4.05
CA HIS A 85 -14.79 4.97 2.86
C HIS A 85 -15.76 6.12 2.50
N PRO A 86 -15.26 7.30 2.09
CA PRO A 86 -16.10 8.46 1.75
C PRO A 86 -17.19 8.18 0.71
N GLU A 87 -16.92 7.30 -0.27
CA GLU A 87 -17.90 6.88 -1.31
C GLU A 87 -19.16 6.20 -0.77
N HIS A 88 -19.19 5.80 0.51
CA HIS A 88 -20.34 5.15 1.13
C HIS A 88 -21.24 6.12 1.93
N ASN A 89 -20.91 7.42 1.94
CA ASN A 89 -21.63 8.46 2.68
C ASN A 89 -22.10 9.60 1.77
#